data_AF-A0A931X075-F1
#
_entry.id   AF-A0A931X075-F1
#
_cell.length_a   1.000
_cell.length_b   1.000
_cell.length_c   1.000
_cell.angle_alpha   90.00
_cell.angle_beta   90.00
_cell.angle_gamma   90.00
#
_symmetry.space_group_name_H-M   'P 1'
#
loop_
_entity.id
_entity.type
_entity.pdbx_description
1 polymer ?
#
loop_
_entity_poly.entity_id
_entity_poly.type
_entity_poly.pdbx_seq_one_letter_code
_entity_poly.pdbx_strand_id
1 'polypeptide(L)'
;MKMHRNMTNLEIARLEEKQQKLLDDRLEGLIDKDLCYNKLSQIQRDLDLANIRLKEIQEDNNANLLALNKTVEVLGNLYKLYKVSDAATRLMYHKAFFKDLVINDKQIVDKKWNDPFGLLYQPNP
;
A
#
# COMPACT_ATOMS: atom_id res chain seq x y z
N MET A 1 6.65 2.13 5.16
CA MET A 1 5.24 2.26 5.62
C MET A 1 5.03 2.01 7.11
N LYS A 2 5.38 0.84 7.69
CA LYS A 2 5.18 0.57 9.13
C LYS A 2 5.85 1.60 10.05
N MET A 3 7.06 2.04 9.69
CA MET A 3 7.79 3.10 10.39
C MET A 3 7.09 4.46 10.31
N HIS A 4 6.53 4.84 9.16
CA HIS A 4 5.83 6.12 9.00
C HIS A 4 4.53 6.17 9.78
N ARG A 5 3.72 5.10 9.75
CA ARG A 5 2.52 4.98 10.60
C ARG A 5 2.86 5.11 12.09
N ASN A 6 3.93 4.43 12.54
CA ASN A 6 4.37 4.49 13.92
C ASN A 6 4.84 5.91 14.30
N MET A 7 5.57 6.59 13.40
CA MET A 7 6.00 7.97 13.61
C MET A 7 4.81 8.94 13.71
N THR A 8 3.80 8.82 12.84
CA THR A 8 2.59 9.66 12.88
C THR A 8 1.75 9.39 14.13
N ASN A 9 1.61 8.13 14.55
CA ASN A 9 0.93 7.81 15.82
C ASN A 9 1.65 8.41 17.04
N LEU A 10 3.00 8.36 17.05
CA LEU A 10 3.80 8.98 18.11
C LEU A 10 3.69 10.51 18.10
N GLU A 11 3.57 11.12 16.92
CA GLU A 11 3.32 12.55 16.77
C GLU A 11 1.96 12.96 17.34
N ILE A 12 0.90 12.21 17.02
CA ILE A 12 -0.45 12.42 17.57
C ILE A 12 -0.42 12.33 19.10
N ALA A 13 0.13 11.25 19.66
CA ALA A 13 0.20 11.07 21.11
C ALA A 13 0.95 12.22 21.81
N ARG A 14 2.03 12.71 21.20
CA ARG A 14 2.78 13.88 21.73
C ARG A 14 1.98 15.18 21.66
N LEU A 15 1.17 15.36 20.61
CA LEU A 15 0.31 16.54 20.47
C LEU A 15 -0.83 16.50 21.49
N GLU A 16 -1.43 15.33 21.73
CA GLU A 16 -2.45 15.12 22.77
C GLU A 16 -1.88 15.35 24.18
N GLU A 17 -0.67 14.86 24.46
CA GLU A 17 0.02 15.13 25.73
C GLU A 17 0.29 16.62 25.93
N LYS A 18 0.74 17.32 24.88
CA LYS A 18 0.93 18.79 24.91
C LYS A 18 -0.39 19.52 25.12
N GLN A 19 -1.47 19.06 24.52
CA GLN A 19 -2.81 19.63 24.69
C GLN A 19 -3.26 19.51 26.15
N GLN A 20 -3.13 18.30 26.72
CA GLN A 20 -3.51 18.05 28.10
C GLN A 20 -2.69 18.91 29.07
N LYS A 21 -1.37 18.93 28.90
CA LYS A 21 -0.49 19.76 29.74
C LYS A 21 -0.83 21.25 29.66
N LEU A 22 -1.14 21.76 28.47
CA LEU A 22 -1.53 23.16 28.30
C LEU A 22 -2.85 23.51 29.00
N LEU A 23 -3.79 22.56 29.05
CA LEU A 23 -5.04 22.70 29.78
C LEU A 23 -4.79 22.68 31.29
N ASP A 24 -3.94 21.78 31.77
CA ASP A 24 -3.55 21.68 33.18
C ASP A 24 -2.86 22.98 33.65
N ASP A 25 -1.85 23.46 32.90
CA ASP A 25 -1.16 24.72 33.17
C ASP A 25 -2.14 25.93 33.19
N ARG A 26 -3.20 25.88 32.37
CA ARG A 26 -4.24 26.91 32.34
C ARG A 26 -5.15 26.84 33.57
N LEU A 27 -5.51 25.63 34.03
CA LEU A 27 -6.31 25.42 35.24
C LEU A 27 -5.57 25.90 36.49
N GLU A 28 -4.24 25.72 36.52
CA GLU A 28 -3.37 26.24 37.58
C GLU A 28 -3.13 27.76 37.50
N GLY A 29 -3.66 28.43 36.47
CA GLY A 29 -3.52 29.87 36.28
C GLY A 29 -2.14 30.32 35.82
N LEU A 30 -1.28 29.39 35.39
CA LEU A 30 0.09 29.67 34.94
C LEU A 30 0.16 30.33 33.56
N ILE A 31 -0.93 30.25 32.79
CA ILE A 31 -0.99 30.73 31.41
C ILE A 31 -2.20 31.63 31.22
N ASP A 32 -1.98 32.73 30.50
CA ASP A 32 -3.03 33.62 30.05
C ASP A 32 -4.05 32.90 29.15
N LYS A 33 -5.32 33.32 29.24
CA LYS A 33 -6.42 32.72 28.51
C LYS A 33 -6.20 32.79 27.00
N ASP A 34 -5.81 33.95 26.46
CA ASP A 34 -5.70 34.17 25.02
C ASP A 34 -4.51 33.40 24.45
N LEU A 35 -3.40 33.33 25.20
CA LEU A 35 -2.26 32.50 24.85
C LEU A 35 -2.61 31.00 24.82
N CYS A 36 -3.40 30.53 25.79
CA CYS A 36 -3.89 29.15 25.83
C CYS A 36 -4.76 28.83 24.62
N TYR A 37 -5.74 29.68 24.28
CA TYR A 37 -6.59 29.48 23.09
C TYR A 37 -5.79 29.43 21.79
N ASN A 38 -4.83 30.34 21.61
CA ASN A 38 -4.00 30.37 20.41
C ASN A 38 -3.18 29.08 20.26
N LYS A 39 -2.56 28.61 21.35
CA LYS A 39 -1.79 27.37 21.35
C LYS A 39 -2.66 26.13 21.14
N LEU A 40 -3.85 26.08 21.76
CA LEU A 40 -4.83 25.01 21.52
C LEU A 40 -5.27 24.96 20.07
N SER A 41 -5.56 26.11 19.46
CA SER A 41 -5.93 26.20 18.04
C SER A 41 -4.81 25.67 17.14
N GLN A 42 -3.55 25.97 17.46
CA GLN A 42 -2.42 25.45 16.69
C GLN A 42 -2.27 23.93 16.86
N ILE A 43 -2.31 23.42 18.09
CA ILE A 43 -2.22 21.97 18.37
C ILE A 43 -3.36 21.22 17.66
N GLN A 44 -4.57 21.77 17.65
CA GLN A 44 -5.70 21.17 16.96
C GLN A 44 -5.46 21.06 15.46
N ARG A 45 -4.95 22.11 14.81
CA ARG A 45 -4.60 22.04 13.37
C ARG A 45 -3.54 20.98 13.10
N ASP A 46 -2.53 20.89 13.96
CA ASP A 46 -1.46 19.90 13.80
C ASP A 46 -2.00 18.47 13.98
N LEU A 47 -2.93 18.26 14.93
CA LEU A 47 -3.66 17.00 15.10
C LEU A 47 -4.50 16.65 13.87
N ASP A 48 -5.25 17.60 13.32
CA ASP A 48 -6.07 17.38 12.14
C ASP A 48 -5.20 16.96 10.94
N LEU A 49 -4.06 17.63 10.73
CA LEU A 49 -3.10 17.28 9.69
C LEU A 49 -2.48 15.89 9.90
N ALA A 50 -2.10 15.56 11.13
CA ALA A 50 -1.55 14.24 11.44
C ALA A 50 -2.59 13.12 11.23
N ASN A 51 -3.85 13.36 11.58
CA ASN A 51 -4.95 12.43 11.36
C ASN A 51 -5.26 12.22 9.87
N ILE A 52 -5.23 13.28 9.07
CA ILE A 52 -5.38 13.17 7.60
C ILE A 52 -4.27 12.28 7.02
N ARG A 53 -3.01 12.54 7.37
CA ARG A 53 -1.88 11.71 6.93
C ARG A 53 -2.02 10.26 7.35
N LEU A 54 -2.51 10.01 8.57
CA LEU A 54 -2.74 8.65 9.05
C LEU A 54 -3.78 7.93 8.19
N LYS A 55 -4.87 8.63 7.84
CA LYS A 55 -5.93 8.11 6.98
C LYS A 55 -5.41 7.77 5.59
N GLU A 56 -4.65 8.65 4.96
CA GLU A 56 -4.00 8.40 3.66
C GLU A 56 -3.12 7.14 3.71
N ILE A 57 -2.28 7.00 4.74
CA ILE A 57 -1.44 5.80 4.94
C ILE A 57 -2.29 4.53 5.07
N GLN A 58 -3.45 4.60 5.71
CA GLN A 58 -4.34 3.45 5.87
C GLN A 58 -5.01 3.07 4.54
N GLU A 59 -5.48 4.05 3.78
CA GLU A 59 -6.07 3.84 2.46
C GLU A 59 -5.06 3.22 1.50
N ASP A 60 -3.83 3.73 1.46
CA ASP A 60 -2.74 3.16 0.67
C ASP A 60 -2.38 1.73 1.08
N ASN A 61 -2.32 1.44 2.38
CA ASN A 61 -2.07 0.07 2.86
C ASN A 61 -3.19 -0.88 2.41
N ASN A 62 -4.44 -0.44 2.49
CA ASN A 62 -5.58 -1.26 2.07
C ASN A 62 -5.55 -1.52 0.55
N ALA A 63 -5.23 -0.50 -0.25
CA ALA A 63 -5.07 -0.65 -1.69
C ALA A 63 -3.94 -1.64 -2.03
N ASN A 64 -2.79 -1.53 -1.37
CA ASN A 64 -1.65 -2.42 -1.54
C ASN A 64 -1.98 -3.86 -1.12
N LEU A 65 -2.68 -4.05 0.00
CA LEU A 65 -3.09 -5.37 0.48
C LEU A 65 -4.09 -6.02 -0.47
N LEU A 66 -5.03 -5.25 -1.02
CA LEU A 66 -5.95 -5.74 -2.06
C LEU A 66 -5.18 -6.17 -3.31
N ALA A 67 -4.21 -5.38 -3.77
CA ALA A 67 -3.38 -5.71 -4.92
C ALA A 67 -2.54 -6.97 -4.68
N LEU A 68 -1.94 -7.11 -3.49
CA LEU A 68 -1.22 -8.30 -3.07
C LEU A 68 -2.13 -9.53 -3.06
N ASN A 69 -3.31 -9.45 -2.46
CA ASN A 69 -4.25 -10.57 -2.42
C ASN A 69 -4.66 -11.01 -3.84
N LYS A 70 -4.94 -10.07 -4.75
CA LYS A 70 -5.20 -10.39 -6.16
C LYS A 70 -4.00 -11.05 -6.82
N THR A 71 -2.79 -10.57 -6.53
CA THR A 71 -1.56 -11.15 -7.07
C THR A 71 -1.35 -12.57 -6.55
N VAL A 72 -1.58 -12.82 -5.27
CA VAL A 72 -1.50 -14.15 -4.66
C VAL A 72 -2.58 -15.07 -5.21
N GLU A 73 -3.80 -14.59 -5.42
CA GLU A 73 -4.88 -15.36 -6.05
C GLU A 73 -4.51 -15.78 -7.48
N VAL A 74 -3.95 -14.84 -8.25
CA VAL A 74 -3.41 -15.12 -9.59
C VAL A 74 -2.32 -16.19 -9.50
N LEU A 75 -1.28 -15.96 -8.70
CA LEU A 75 -0.14 -16.89 -8.58
C LEU A 75 -0.55 -18.27 -8.05
N GLY A 76 -1.51 -18.33 -7.14
CA GLY A 76 -1.95 -19.57 -6.50
C GLY A 76 -2.67 -20.53 -7.44
N ASN A 77 -3.33 -20.03 -8.49
CA ASN A 77 -3.92 -20.90 -9.51
C ASN A 77 -4.05 -20.22 -10.88
N LEU A 78 -2.91 -19.81 -11.42
CA LEU A 78 -2.77 -19.18 -12.74
C LEU A 78 -3.45 -19.98 -13.85
N TYR A 79 -3.39 -21.31 -13.79
CA TYR A 79 -4.01 -22.19 -14.79
C TYR A 79 -5.54 -22.16 -14.76
N LYS A 80 -6.15 -22.18 -13.55
CA LYS A 80 -7.61 -22.07 -13.42
C LYS A 80 -8.08 -20.69 -13.90
N LEU A 81 -7.37 -19.63 -13.53
CA LEU A 81 -7.67 -18.27 -13.99
C LEU A 81 -7.59 -18.15 -15.51
N TYR A 82 -6.52 -18.67 -16.13
CA TYR A 82 -6.38 -18.73 -17.58
C TYR A 82 -7.56 -19.44 -18.26
N LYS A 83 -8.02 -20.56 -17.71
CA LYS A 83 -9.14 -21.34 -18.28
C LYS A 83 -10.48 -20.59 -18.27
N VAL A 84 -10.77 -19.86 -17.21
CA VAL A 84 -12.06 -19.15 -17.05
C VAL A 84 -12.05 -17.73 -17.61
N SER A 85 -10.87 -17.21 -17.98
CA SER A 85 -10.70 -15.88 -18.55
C SER A 85 -11.21 -15.79 -19.99
N ASP A 86 -11.62 -14.61 -20.42
CA ASP A 86 -12.00 -14.33 -21.80
C ASP A 86 -10.79 -14.34 -22.76
N ALA A 87 -11.04 -14.24 -24.06
CA ALA A 87 -9.99 -14.30 -25.08
C ALA A 87 -8.97 -13.16 -24.95
N ALA A 88 -9.43 -11.95 -24.62
CA ALA A 88 -8.57 -10.77 -24.47
C ALA A 88 -7.60 -10.93 -23.28
N THR A 89 -8.11 -11.39 -22.14
CA THR A 89 -7.30 -11.61 -20.93
C THR A 89 -6.33 -12.77 -21.12
N ARG A 90 -6.74 -13.86 -21.79
CA ARG A 90 -5.81 -14.95 -22.15
C ARG A 90 -4.66 -14.47 -23.04
N LEU A 91 -4.94 -13.59 -23.99
CA LEU A 91 -3.89 -12.98 -24.82
C LEU A 91 -2.91 -12.15 -23.97
N MET A 92 -3.40 -11.40 -22.98
CA MET A 92 -2.54 -10.67 -22.05
C MET A 92 -1.65 -11.63 -21.24
N TYR A 93 -2.19 -12.75 -20.75
CA TYR A 93 -1.38 -13.78 -20.09
C TYR A 93 -0.30 -14.35 -21.01
N HIS A 94 -0.63 -14.68 -22.27
CA HIS A 94 0.38 -15.14 -23.22
C HIS A 94 1.51 -14.14 -23.43
N LYS A 95 1.18 -12.85 -23.58
CA LYS A 95 2.18 -11.77 -23.68
C LYS A 95 2.99 -11.58 -22.40
N ALA A 96 2.40 -11.85 -21.23
CA ALA A 96 3.12 -11.77 -19.96
C ALA A 96 4.08 -12.95 -19.78
N PHE A 97 3.69 -14.16 -20.17
CA PHE A 97 4.52 -15.36 -20.01
C PHE A 97 5.60 -15.51 -21.07
N PHE A 98 5.29 -15.20 -22.33
CA PHE A 98 6.16 -15.47 -23.45
C PHE A 98 6.63 -14.17 -24.10
N LYS A 99 7.95 -14.08 -24.27
CA LYS A 99 8.58 -13.09 -25.13
C LYS A 99 8.31 -13.41 -26.59
N ASP A 100 8.58 -14.66 -26.95
CA ASP A 100 8.36 -15.22 -28.28
C ASP A 100 7.69 -16.58 -28.14
N LEU A 101 6.67 -16.86 -28.96
CA LEU A 101 5.98 -18.15 -28.98
C LEU A 101 5.72 -18.54 -30.43
N VAL A 102 6.35 -19.62 -30.90
CA VAL A 102 6.20 -20.13 -32.26
C VAL A 102 5.33 -21.39 -32.21
N ILE A 103 4.22 -21.36 -32.96
CA ILE A 103 3.26 -22.45 -33.06
C ILE A 103 3.23 -22.91 -34.52
N ASN A 104 3.42 -24.20 -34.75
CA ASN A 104 3.23 -24.82 -36.05
C ASN A 104 2.15 -25.91 -35.93
N ASP A 105 1.15 -25.85 -36.80
CA ASP A 105 -0.10 -26.59 -36.72
C ASP A 105 -0.76 -26.51 -35.34
N LYS A 106 -0.53 -27.54 -34.49
CA LYS A 106 -1.10 -27.70 -33.14
C LYS A 106 -0.04 -27.88 -32.07
N GLN A 107 1.23 -27.64 -32.38
CA GLN A 107 2.35 -27.83 -31.47
C GLN A 107 3.12 -26.54 -31.27
N ILE A 108 3.56 -26.33 -30.02
CA ILE A 108 4.52 -25.27 -29.70
C ILE A 108 5.89 -25.78 -30.15
N VAL A 109 6.50 -25.09 -31.10
CA VAL A 109 7.76 -25.48 -31.74
C VAL A 109 8.94 -24.78 -31.10
N ASP A 110 8.73 -23.54 -30.66
CA ASP A 110 9.72 -22.77 -29.92
C ASP A 110 9.01 -21.82 -28.96
N LYS A 111 9.64 -21.57 -27.82
CA LYS A 111 9.15 -20.62 -26.82
C LYS A 111 10.31 -19.96 -26.09
N LYS A 112 10.22 -18.63 -26.00
CA LYS A 112 11.07 -17.81 -25.15
C LYS A 112 10.20 -17.18 -24.06
N TRP A 113 10.56 -17.43 -22.82
CA TRP A 113 9.84 -16.88 -21.68
C TRP A 113 10.23 -15.41 -21.45
N ASN A 114 9.31 -14.62 -20.91
CA ASN A 114 9.61 -13.31 -20.34
C ASN A 114 10.15 -13.46 -18.91
N ASP A 115 10.93 -12.48 -18.45
CA ASP A 115 11.33 -12.41 -17.04
C ASP A 115 10.13 -12.00 -16.15
N PRO A 116 9.99 -12.58 -14.95
CA PRO A 116 10.88 -13.55 -14.29
C PRO A 116 10.56 -15.02 -14.64
N PHE A 117 9.59 -15.32 -15.50
CA PHE A 117 9.17 -16.70 -15.80
C PHE A 117 10.27 -17.52 -16.49
N GLY A 118 11.16 -16.89 -17.25
CA GLY A 118 12.36 -17.54 -17.80
C GLY A 118 13.21 -18.19 -16.72
N LEU A 119 13.41 -17.51 -15.58
CA LEU A 119 14.19 -18.03 -14.46
C LEU A 119 13.54 -19.27 -13.79
N LEU A 120 12.20 -19.37 -13.85
CA LEU A 120 11.45 -20.47 -13.23
C LEU A 120 11.37 -21.72 -14.12
N TYR A 121 11.25 -21.53 -15.44
CA TYR A 121 10.98 -22.62 -16.39
C TYR A 121 12.17 -22.98 -17.29
N GLN A 122 13.21 -22.16 -17.27
CA GLN A 122 14.54 -22.46 -17.80
C GLN A 122 15.54 -22.19 -16.67
N PRO A 123 15.59 -23.03 -15.62
CA PRO A 123 16.71 -22.95 -14.69
C PRO A 123 17.97 -23.09 -15.53
N ASN A 124 18.88 -22.11 -15.47
CA ASN A 124 20.18 -22.23 -16.09
C ASN A 124 20.81 -23.57 -15.64
N PRO A 125 21.52 -24.29 -16.52
CA PRO A 125 22.28 -25.47 -16.14
C PRO A 125 23.30 -25.18 -15.03
#